data_AF-A0A1B6HY73-F1
#
_entry.id   AF-A0A1B6HY73-F1
#
_cell.length_a   1.000
_cell.length_b   1.000
_cell.length_c   1.000
_cell.angle_alpha   90.00
_cell.angle_beta   90.00
_cell.angle_gamma   90.00
#
_symmetry.space_group_name_H-M   'P 1'
#
loop_
_entity.id
_entity.type
_entity.pdbx_description
1 polymer ?
#
loop_
_entity_poly.entity_id
_entity_poly.type
_entity_poly.pdbx_seq_one_letter_code
_entity_poly.pdbx_strand_id
1 'polypeptide(L)'
;MNKMFASVSKCTREVNGKISPELCLMEFDGIHNPNDPQFDGCKAAMTCAFKKLDYMHENGKWNQDKLLSLRNGIKNQDALREFDQTFETCGSVGGTNGEAVTNMITCVLNSSNRAKQSYNELKDTFMSGYDE
;
A
#
# COMPACT_ATOMS: atom_id res chain seq x y z
N MET A 1 13.21 12.11 0.62
CA MET A 1 11.73 11.93 0.61
C MET A 1 11.41 10.73 -0.28
N ASN A 2 10.78 9.68 0.26
CA ASN A 2 10.42 8.49 -0.51
C ASN A 2 9.43 8.87 -1.63
N LYS A 3 9.68 8.47 -2.89
CA LYS A 3 8.86 8.83 -4.06
C LYS A 3 7.40 8.40 -3.90
N MET A 4 7.15 7.34 -3.14
CA MET A 4 5.80 6.87 -2.80
C MET A 4 5.03 7.92 -1.98
N PHE A 5 5.57 8.36 -0.84
CA PHE A 5 4.90 9.35 0.01
C PHE A 5 4.61 10.67 -0.72
N ALA A 6 5.54 11.14 -1.56
CA ALA A 6 5.32 12.34 -2.36
C ALA A 6 4.18 12.15 -3.38
N SER A 7 4.10 10.97 -4.00
CA SER A 7 3.05 10.66 -4.98
C SER A 7 1.69 10.51 -4.31
N VAL A 8 1.62 9.83 -3.16
CA VAL A 8 0.40 9.73 -2.35
C VAL A 8 -0.05 11.12 -1.90
N SER A 9 0.85 11.93 -1.34
CA SER A 9 0.50 13.31 -0.91
C SER A 9 0.00 14.20 -2.05
N LYS A 10 0.54 14.01 -3.27
CA LYS A 10 0.01 14.72 -4.46
C LYS A 10 -1.37 14.19 -4.84
N CYS A 11 -1.55 12.87 -4.88
CA CYS A 11 -2.81 12.24 -5.21
C CYS A 11 -3.91 12.57 -4.19
N THR A 12 -3.63 12.61 -2.88
CA THR A 12 -4.62 13.01 -1.86
C THR A 12 -5.08 14.45 -2.01
N ARG A 13 -4.27 15.35 -2.61
CA ARG A 13 -4.71 16.71 -2.97
C ARG A 13 -5.58 16.74 -4.22
N GLU A 14 -5.40 15.77 -5.12
CA GLU A 14 -6.17 15.64 -6.36
C GLU A 14 -7.53 14.96 -6.11
N VAL A 15 -7.59 14.00 -5.18
CA VAL A 15 -8.87 13.43 -4.72
C VAL A 15 -9.48 14.43 -3.73
N ASN A 16 -10.58 15.08 -4.12
CA ASN A 16 -11.17 16.23 -3.45
C ASN A 16 -11.79 15.87 -2.07
N GLY A 17 -10.96 15.51 -1.09
CA GLY A 17 -11.37 15.05 0.24
C GLY A 17 -10.24 15.18 1.25
N LYS A 18 -10.59 15.51 2.50
CA LYS A 18 -9.67 15.49 3.65
C LYS A 18 -9.35 14.04 4.00
N ILE A 19 -8.49 13.40 3.22
CA ILE A 19 -8.00 12.05 3.47
C ILE A 19 -6.90 12.17 4.53
N SER A 20 -7.16 11.67 5.74
CA SER A 20 -6.13 11.62 6.78
C SER A 20 -5.32 10.33 6.64
N PRO A 21 -3.99 10.36 6.87
CA PRO A 21 -3.16 9.16 6.88
C PRO A 21 -3.68 8.07 7.84
N GLU A 22 -4.21 8.46 8.99
CA GLU A 22 -4.76 7.56 10.01
C GLU A 22 -5.95 6.77 9.47
N LEU A 23 -6.86 7.44 8.75
CA LEU A 23 -8.01 6.78 8.12
C LEU A 23 -7.55 5.75 7.07
N CYS A 24 -6.50 6.04 6.32
CA CYS A 24 -5.97 5.10 5.33
C CYS A 24 -5.24 3.93 5.97
N LEU A 25 -4.64 4.12 7.13
CA LEU A 25 -4.07 3.02 7.89
C LEU A 25 -5.20 2.13 8.42
N MET A 26 -6.27 2.70 8.99
CA MET A 26 -7.42 1.91 9.46
C MET A 26 -8.03 0.97 8.40
N GLU A 27 -7.91 1.29 7.10
CA GLU A 27 -8.35 0.39 6.02
C GLU A 27 -7.63 -0.97 6.04
N PHE A 28 -6.37 -1.02 6.43
CA PHE A 28 -5.51 -2.20 6.32
C PHE A 28 -5.18 -2.86 7.67
N ASP A 29 -5.80 -2.42 8.76
CA ASP A 29 -5.51 -2.91 10.11
C ASP A 29 -6.10 -4.30 10.43
N GLY A 30 -6.95 -4.83 9.54
CA GLY A 30 -7.61 -6.12 9.69
C GLY A 30 -8.77 -6.13 10.69
N ILE A 31 -9.14 -4.98 11.25
CA ILE A 31 -10.25 -4.79 12.19
C ILE A 31 -11.45 -4.21 11.44
N HIS A 32 -11.22 -3.24 10.57
CA HIS A 32 -12.28 -2.57 9.82
C HIS A 32 -12.63 -3.31 8.53
N ASN A 33 -13.88 -3.17 8.08
CA ASN A 33 -14.29 -3.67 6.77
C ASN A 33 -13.72 -2.73 5.70
N PRO A 34 -12.78 -3.18 4.85
CA PRO A 34 -12.14 -2.29 3.89
C PRO A 34 -13.14 -1.78 2.84
N ASN A 35 -14.31 -2.38 2.68
CA ASN A 35 -15.36 -1.93 1.76
C ASN A 35 -16.22 -0.77 2.30
N ASP A 36 -15.96 -0.30 3.52
CA ASP A 36 -16.71 0.82 4.07
C ASP A 36 -16.43 2.11 3.28
N PRO A 37 -17.46 2.91 2.91
CA PRO A 37 -17.29 4.09 2.05
C PRO A 37 -16.32 5.15 2.57
N GLN A 38 -16.07 5.17 3.88
CA GLN A 38 -15.08 6.07 4.48
C GLN A 38 -13.66 5.86 3.92
N PHE A 39 -13.35 4.67 3.39
CA PHE A 39 -12.05 4.34 2.81
C PHE A 39 -11.92 4.64 1.31
N ASP A 40 -13.00 5.04 0.63
CA ASP A 40 -12.99 5.27 -0.82
C ASP A 40 -11.95 6.32 -1.24
N GLY A 41 -11.78 7.36 -0.43
CA GLY A 41 -10.75 8.38 -0.65
C GLY A 41 -9.33 7.80 -0.60
N CYS A 42 -9.04 6.95 0.39
CA CYS A 42 -7.75 6.30 0.56
C CYS A 42 -7.42 5.37 -0.61
N LYS A 43 -8.38 4.51 -0.98
CA LYS A 43 -8.27 3.64 -2.16
C LYS A 43 -8.01 4.41 -3.44
N ALA A 44 -8.72 5.52 -3.66
CA ALA A 44 -8.54 6.37 -4.83
C ALA A 44 -7.16 7.02 -4.85
N ALA A 45 -6.70 7.58 -3.73
CA ALA A 45 -5.40 8.23 -3.62
C ALA A 45 -4.24 7.23 -3.81
N MET A 46 -4.34 6.03 -3.24
CA MET A 46 -3.36 4.96 -3.41
C MET A 46 -3.36 4.43 -4.84
N THR A 47 -4.53 4.20 -5.44
CA THR A 47 -4.65 3.82 -6.86
C THR A 47 -3.96 4.86 -7.75
N CYS A 48 -4.24 6.15 -7.55
CA CYS A 48 -3.59 7.24 -8.25
C CYS A 48 -2.06 7.20 -8.09
N ALA A 49 -1.57 7.00 -6.87
CA ALA A 49 -0.13 6.96 -6.61
C ALA A 49 0.55 5.77 -7.32
N PHE A 50 -0.05 4.58 -7.27
CA PHE A 50 0.49 3.39 -7.95
C PHE A 50 0.49 3.53 -9.46
N LYS A 51 -0.55 4.16 -10.05
CA LYS A 51 -0.56 4.48 -11.49
C LYS A 51 0.54 5.46 -11.87
N LYS A 52 0.71 6.56 -11.12
CA LYS A 52 1.76 7.56 -11.39
C LYS A 52 3.18 7.01 -11.23
N LEU A 53 3.35 5.97 -10.42
CA LEU A 53 4.62 5.28 -10.21
C LEU A 53 4.81 4.06 -11.13
N ASP A 54 3.85 3.81 -12.03
CA ASP A 54 3.86 2.71 -13.00
C ASP A 54 3.79 1.31 -12.35
N TYR A 55 3.46 1.22 -11.06
CA TYR A 55 3.19 -0.06 -10.39
C TYR A 55 1.82 -0.63 -10.75
N MET A 56 0.90 0.20 -11.23
CA MET A 56 -0.43 -0.20 -11.67
C MET A 56 -0.71 0.41 -13.05
N HIS A 57 -1.27 -0.39 -13.95
CA HIS A 57 -1.71 0.08 -15.26
C HIS A 57 -2.96 0.96 -15.16
N GLU A 58 -3.25 1.71 -16.22
CA GLU A 58 -4.45 2.59 -16.28
C GLU A 58 -5.77 1.81 -16.11
N ASN A 59 -5.81 0.55 -16.55
CA ASN A 59 -6.97 -0.34 -16.36
C ASN A 59 -7.15 -0.81 -14.90
N GLY A 60 -6.29 -0.38 -13.97
CA GLY A 60 -6.38 -0.69 -12.55
C GLY A 60 -5.75 -2.04 -12.15
N LYS A 61 -5.10 -2.76 -13.07
CA LYS A 61 -4.38 -4.00 -12.76
C LYS A 61 -2.92 -3.73 -12.44
N TRP A 62 -2.33 -4.55 -11.57
CA TRP A 62 -0.92 -4.48 -11.21
C TRP A 62 0.01 -4.69 -12.41
N ASN A 63 1.04 -3.86 -12.50
CA ASN A 63 2.16 -4.04 -13.41
C ASN A 63 3.19 -4.99 -12.76
N GLN A 64 3.07 -6.27 -13.08
CA GLN A 64 3.86 -7.34 -12.45
C GLN A 64 5.36 -7.15 -12.65
N ASP A 65 5.78 -6.80 -13.87
CA ASP A 65 7.19 -6.58 -14.20
C ASP A 65 7.76 -5.44 -13.36
N LYS A 66 6.98 -4.37 -13.16
CA LYS A 66 7.38 -3.25 -12.33
C LYS A 66 7.45 -3.62 -10.85
N LEU A 67 6.48 -4.36 -10.33
CA LEU A 67 6.51 -4.82 -8.94
C LEU A 67 7.71 -5.74 -8.70
N LEU A 68 7.98 -6.69 -9.59
CA LEU A 68 9.14 -7.57 -9.51
C LEU A 68 10.46 -6.81 -9.57
N SER A 69 10.51 -5.66 -10.25
CA SER A 69 11.71 -4.81 -10.30
C SER A 69 12.13 -4.27 -8.93
N LEU A 70 11.24 -4.22 -7.93
CA LEU A 70 11.57 -3.85 -6.54
C LEU A 70 12.63 -4.77 -5.95
N ARG A 71 12.64 -6.04 -6.36
CA ARG A 71 13.63 -7.06 -5.99
C ARG A 71 15.06 -6.57 -6.18
N ASN A 72 15.32 -5.82 -7.26
CA ASN A 72 16.67 -5.36 -7.63
C ASN A 72 17.26 -4.36 -6.62
N GLY A 73 16.42 -3.72 -5.80
CA GLY A 73 16.86 -2.80 -4.75
C GLY A 73 17.23 -3.49 -3.43
N ILE A 74 16.92 -4.77 -3.27
CA ILE A 74 17.05 -5.49 -1.99
C ILE A 74 18.44 -6.12 -1.87
N LYS A 75 19.27 -5.56 -0.99
CA LYS A 75 20.63 -6.06 -0.74
C LYS A 75 20.70 -7.15 0.34
N ASN A 76 19.81 -7.09 1.32
CA ASN A 76 19.77 -8.03 2.43
C ASN A 76 19.13 -9.36 1.96
N GLN A 77 19.83 -10.48 2.16
CA GLN A 77 19.40 -11.78 1.65
C GLN A 77 18.12 -12.30 2.33
N ASP A 78 17.93 -12.03 3.62
CA ASP A 78 16.69 -12.41 4.31
C ASP A 78 15.50 -11.61 3.81
N ALA A 79 15.67 -10.30 3.62
CA ALA A 79 14.65 -9.45 3.04
C ALA A 79 14.34 -9.83 1.58
N LEU A 80 15.35 -10.27 0.82
CA LEU A 80 15.17 -10.73 -0.56
C LEU A 80 14.34 -12.03 -0.61
N ARG A 81 14.64 -12.99 0.27
CA ARG A 81 13.88 -14.23 0.40
C ARG A 81 12.44 -13.97 0.82
N GLU A 82 12.23 -13.09 1.81
CA GLU A 82 10.89 -12.72 2.26
C GLU A 82 10.10 -11.99 1.14
N PHE A 83 10.76 -11.13 0.37
CA PHE A 83 10.17 -10.51 -0.82
C PHE A 83 9.77 -11.56 -1.85
N ASP A 84 10.66 -12.49 -2.21
CA ASP A 84 10.39 -13.51 -3.23
C ASP A 84 9.19 -14.39 -2.83
N GLN A 85 9.13 -14.83 -1.56
CA GLN A 85 8.01 -15.61 -1.02
C GLN A 85 6.69 -14.83 -0.99
N THR A 86 6.75 -13.56 -0.59
CA THR A 86 5.58 -12.69 -0.54
C THR A 86 5.08 -12.38 -1.95
N PHE A 87 5.98 -12.14 -2.90
CA PHE A 87 5.64 -11.86 -4.29
C PHE A 87 5.03 -13.09 -4.97
N GLU A 88 5.54 -14.29 -4.71
CA GLU A 88 4.93 -15.54 -5.17
C GLU A 88 3.49 -15.71 -4.67
N THR A 89 3.21 -15.30 -3.43
CA THR A 89 1.89 -15.42 -2.81
C THR A 89 0.93 -14.31 -3.24
N CYS A 90 1.40 -13.07 -3.28
CA CYS A 90 0.57 -11.87 -3.40
C CYS A 90 0.64 -11.19 -4.77
N GLY A 91 1.67 -11.47 -5.59
CA GLY A 91 1.88 -10.79 -6.87
C GLY A 91 0.65 -10.91 -7.79
N SER A 92 -0.04 -12.05 -7.78
CA SER A 92 -1.20 -12.31 -8.63
C SER A 92 -2.56 -12.04 -7.98
N VAL A 93 -2.64 -11.30 -6.87
CA VAL A 93 -3.96 -10.97 -6.28
C VAL A 93 -4.86 -10.23 -7.28
N GLY A 94 -6.13 -10.63 -7.30
CA GLY A 94 -7.13 -10.10 -8.23
C GLY A 94 -7.70 -8.74 -7.83
N GLY A 95 -8.62 -8.26 -8.66
CA GLY A 95 -9.32 -6.97 -8.50
C GLY A 95 -8.82 -5.90 -9.47
N THR A 96 -9.42 -4.71 -9.37
CA THR A 96 -8.95 -3.51 -10.10
C THR A 96 -8.99 -2.26 -9.24
N ASN A 97 -8.11 -1.29 -9.52
CA ASN A 97 -8.07 0.00 -8.82
C ASN A 97 -7.99 -0.19 -7.29
N GLY A 98 -8.88 0.45 -6.54
CA GLY A 98 -8.92 0.39 -5.08
C GLY A 98 -9.02 -1.02 -4.52
N GLU A 99 -9.81 -1.89 -5.15
CA GLU A 99 -9.93 -3.29 -4.75
C GLU A 99 -8.59 -4.03 -4.89
N ALA A 100 -7.87 -3.81 -6.00
CA ALA A 100 -6.55 -4.39 -6.21
C ALA A 100 -5.54 -3.89 -5.17
N VAL A 101 -5.63 -2.61 -4.77
CA VAL A 101 -4.83 -2.01 -3.69
C VAL A 101 -5.10 -2.72 -2.37
N THR A 102 -6.36 -2.80 -1.95
CA THR A 102 -6.75 -3.47 -0.71
C THR A 102 -6.27 -4.91 -0.69
N ASN A 103 -6.59 -5.68 -1.73
CA ASN A 103 -6.23 -7.11 -1.82
C ASN A 103 -4.71 -7.32 -1.72
N MET A 104 -3.92 -6.49 -2.41
CA MET A 104 -2.46 -6.61 -2.39
C MET A 104 -1.89 -6.25 -1.02
N ILE A 105 -2.27 -5.10 -0.45
CA ILE A 105 -1.73 -4.66 0.85
C ILE A 105 -2.10 -5.65 1.95
N THR A 106 -3.37 -6.08 2.01
CA THR A 106 -3.82 -7.09 2.97
C THR A 106 -3.05 -8.39 2.81
N CYS A 107 -2.83 -8.87 1.58
CA CYS A 107 -2.02 -10.07 1.35
C CYS A 107 -0.59 -9.89 1.86
N VAL A 108 0.08 -8.80 1.50
CA VAL A 108 1.45 -8.50 1.93
C VAL A 108 1.58 -8.42 3.44
N LEU A 109 0.64 -7.76 4.14
CA LEU A 109 0.64 -7.66 5.60
C LEU A 109 0.39 -9.01 6.30
N ASN A 110 -0.30 -9.94 5.64
CA ASN A 110 -0.52 -11.30 6.15
C ASN A 110 0.63 -12.26 5.84
N SER A 111 1.39 -12.01 4.77
CA SER A 111 2.45 -12.90 4.29
C SER A 111 3.87 -12.46 4.67
N SER A 112 4.09 -11.19 5.04
CA SER A 112 5.40 -10.65 5.42
C SER A 112 5.39 -10.06 6.83
N ASN A 113 6.18 -10.67 7.73
CA ASN A 113 6.39 -10.15 9.08
C ASN A 113 7.06 -8.77 9.05
N ARG A 114 7.99 -8.55 8.12
CA ARG A 114 8.65 -7.25 7.96
C ARG A 114 7.69 -6.17 7.49
N ALA A 115 6.81 -6.47 6.52
CA ALA A 115 5.80 -5.53 6.07
C ALA A 115 4.84 -5.19 7.22
N LYS A 116 4.38 -6.20 7.96
CA LYS A 116 3.54 -6.02 9.15
C LYS A 116 4.21 -5.15 10.22
N GLN A 117 5.49 -5.39 10.50
CA GLN A 117 6.25 -4.59 11.46
C GLN A 117 6.37 -3.13 10.99
N SER A 118 6.80 -2.89 9.76
CA SER A 118 6.92 -1.53 9.22
C SER A 118 5.57 -0.80 9.16
N TYR A 119 4.49 -1.53 8.90
CA TYR A 119 3.14 -0.99 8.95
C TYR A 119 2.72 -0.60 10.37
N ASN A 120 3.00 -1.45 11.36
CA ASN A 120 2.72 -1.12 12.77
C ASN A 120 3.57 0.06 13.26
N GLU A 121 4.86 0.12 12.92
CA GLU A 121 5.72 1.27 13.23
C GLU A 121 5.18 2.58 12.63
N LEU A 122 4.69 2.52 11.38
CA LEU A 122 4.08 3.66 10.72
C LEU A 122 2.79 4.08 11.43
N LYS A 123 1.91 3.12 11.74
CA LYS A 123 0.67 3.35 12.49
C LYS A 123 0.95 3.97 13.85
N ASP A 124 1.89 3.42 14.60
CA ASP A 124 2.26 3.91 15.91
C ASP A 124 2.84 5.33 15.84
N THR A 125 3.61 5.65 14.79
CA THR A 125 4.12 7.02 14.57
C THR A 125 2.99 8.03 14.38
N PHE A 126 1.93 7.69 13.63
CA PHE A 126 0.79 8.58 13.45
C PHE A 126 -0.13 8.63 14.67
N MET A 127 -0.23 7.54 15.44
CA MET A 127 -1.04 7.49 16.66
C MET A 127 -0.36 8.18 17.86
N SER A 128 0.97 8.09 17.98
CA SER A 128 1.75 8.72 19.06
C SER A 128 2.00 10.21 18.85
N GLY A 129 1.94 10.70 17.61
CA GLY A 129 2.03 12.14 17.31
C GLY A 129 0.78 12.96 17.71
N TYR A 130 -0.16 12.36 18.43
CA TYR A 130 -1.40 12.99 18.92
C TYR A 130 -1.39 13.30 20.43
N ASP A 131 -0.33 12.89 21.16
CA ASP A 131 -0.17 13.13 22.60
C ASP A 131 0.79 14.31 22.94
N GLU A 132 1.17 15.14 21.96
CA GLU A 132 1.95 16.39 22.18
C GLU A 132 1.21 17.66 21.71
#